data_AF-A0A1B6VPM2-F1
#
_entry.id   AF-A0A1B6VPM2-F1
#
_cell.length_a   1.000
_cell.length_b   1.000
_cell.length_c   1.000
_cell.angle_alpha   90.00
_cell.angle_beta   90.00
_cell.angle_gamma   90.00
#
_symmetry.space_group_name_H-M   'P 1'
#
loop_
_entity.id
_entity.type
_entity.pdbx_description
1 polymer ?
#
loop_
_entity_poly.entity_id
_entity_poly.type
_entity_poly.pdbx_seq_one_letter_code
_entity_poly.pdbx_strand_id
1 'polypeptide(L)'
;MATPVITIFTLTGPQDRLRQIARARAYRTCAPEHMKWEDETTLVMTLESGIGTSFLGHGMGLSDEYPDVSIRGMEYFDCFDNPAFAKWQGGQLVYEADLITVFGILFPTDVTKDWPGCSASFWHRSPPLATAIAENCPHFDLMPLRQLAGPIPGWVERTDGFATLFLRPPSTPDAQDGIGVILCPEIGRSTLLTGIDRFGAVTRFRRQSYGQISAQCPELCAVLRDRWKASEKKRRKARQEQKVLRRRLKKAEQERGDNVFSFLDTDTWVM
;
A
#
# COMPACT_ATOMS: atom_id res chain seq x y z
N MET A 1 -0.58 15.11 18.06
CA MET A 1 -1.92 15.22 17.42
C MET A 1 -2.17 13.90 16.72
N ALA A 2 -3.31 13.26 16.95
CA ALA A 2 -3.68 12.05 16.22
C ALA A 2 -4.13 12.48 14.81
N THR A 3 -3.55 11.89 13.78
CA THR A 3 -3.95 12.09 12.38
C THR A 3 -5.37 11.52 12.20
N PRO A 4 -6.33 12.29 11.67
CA PRO A 4 -7.68 11.79 11.41
C PRO A 4 -7.64 10.77 10.25
N VAL A 5 -8.42 9.70 10.38
CA VAL A 5 -8.66 8.72 9.32
C VAL A 5 -10.08 8.91 8.84
N ILE A 6 -10.28 9.00 7.53
CA ILE A 6 -11.62 9.18 6.95
C ILE A 6 -12.01 7.89 6.27
N THR A 7 -13.12 7.31 6.69
CA THR A 7 -13.71 6.12 6.07
C THR A 7 -15.00 6.51 5.35
N ILE A 8 -15.17 6.10 4.11
CA ILE A 8 -16.38 6.29 3.32
C ILE A 8 -16.99 4.93 3.03
N PHE A 9 -18.25 4.74 3.41
CA PHE A 9 -19.06 3.60 2.99
C PHE A 9 -20.12 4.05 1.98
N THR A 10 -20.13 3.44 0.80
CA THR A 10 -21.24 3.48 -0.15
C THR A 10 -22.12 2.25 0.07
N LEU A 11 -23.37 2.45 0.46
CA LEU A 11 -24.37 1.42 0.68
C LEU A 11 -25.36 1.41 -0.47
N THR A 12 -25.55 0.26 -1.12
CA THR A 12 -26.51 0.08 -2.20
C THR A 12 -27.51 -1.01 -1.86
N GLY A 13 -28.81 -0.69 -1.92
CA GLY A 13 -29.86 -1.63 -1.55
C GLY A 13 -31.26 -1.01 -1.53
N PRO A 14 -32.27 -1.72 -1.00
CA PRO A 14 -33.65 -1.23 -0.92
C PRO A 14 -33.76 0.06 -0.11
N GLN A 15 -34.51 1.05 -0.61
CA GLN A 15 -34.62 2.38 0.01
C GLN A 15 -35.05 2.33 1.49
N ASP A 16 -36.05 1.51 1.82
CA ASP A 16 -36.54 1.38 3.20
C ASP A 16 -35.46 0.82 4.13
N ARG A 17 -34.63 -0.10 3.64
CA ARG A 17 -33.50 -0.65 4.39
C ARG A 17 -32.44 0.41 4.62
N LEU A 18 -32.07 1.16 3.60
CA LEU A 18 -31.09 2.24 3.73
C LEU A 18 -31.57 3.33 4.70
N ARG A 19 -32.87 3.66 4.69
CA ARG A 19 -33.47 4.60 5.67
C ARG A 19 -33.43 4.05 7.10
N GLN A 20 -33.65 2.75 7.28
CA GLN A 20 -33.49 2.08 8.57
C GLN A 20 -32.04 2.19 9.06
N ILE A 21 -31.06 1.90 8.19
CA ILE A 21 -29.63 2.00 8.52
C ILE A 21 -29.27 3.44 8.90
N ALA A 22 -29.66 4.44 8.09
CA ALA A 22 -29.38 5.84 8.36
C ALA A 22 -29.90 6.26 9.75
N ARG A 23 -31.14 5.88 10.10
CA ARG A 23 -31.73 6.16 11.42
C ARG A 23 -31.00 5.43 12.55
N ALA A 24 -30.60 4.17 12.34
CA ALA A 24 -29.91 3.36 13.35
C ALA A 24 -28.48 3.82 13.62
N ARG A 25 -27.79 4.35 12.60
CA ARG A 25 -26.39 4.79 12.66
C ARG A 25 -26.23 6.27 12.99
N ALA A 26 -27.24 7.09 12.70
CA ALA A 26 -27.29 8.52 13.03
C ALA A 26 -26.98 8.74 14.51
N TYR A 27 -26.04 9.63 14.79
CA TYR A 27 -25.59 10.00 16.15
C TYR A 27 -24.98 8.87 16.99
N ARG A 28 -24.80 7.67 16.42
CA ARG A 28 -24.09 6.56 17.06
C ARG A 28 -22.70 6.34 16.46
N THR A 29 -22.66 6.16 15.15
CA THR A 29 -21.42 5.83 14.42
C THR A 29 -21.12 6.82 13.30
N CYS A 30 -22.11 7.61 12.87
CA CYS A 30 -21.94 8.61 11.83
C CYS A 30 -22.93 9.77 12.10
N ALA A 31 -22.46 11.00 11.95
CA ALA A 31 -23.30 12.18 12.09
C ALA A 31 -24.23 12.31 10.87
N PRO A 32 -25.51 12.72 11.01
CA PRO A 32 -26.42 12.80 9.87
C PRO A 32 -25.95 13.71 8.73
N GLU A 33 -25.21 14.77 9.05
CA GLU A 33 -24.57 15.66 8.07
C GLU A 33 -23.50 14.96 7.21
N HIS A 34 -22.96 13.84 7.69
CA HIS A 34 -22.00 13.00 6.98
C HIS A 34 -22.69 11.84 6.24
N MET A 35 -24.03 11.82 6.20
CA MET A 35 -24.82 10.88 5.41
C MET A 35 -25.42 11.60 4.20
N LYS A 36 -25.07 11.15 2.99
CA LYS A 36 -25.53 11.75 1.74
C LYS A 36 -26.20 10.70 0.86
N TRP A 37 -27.40 11.00 0.39
CA TRP A 37 -28.08 10.18 -0.61
C TRP A 37 -27.58 10.59 -1.99
N GLU A 38 -27.01 9.64 -2.75
CA GLU A 38 -26.70 9.85 -4.16
C GLU A 38 -27.96 9.66 -5.01
N ASP A 39 -28.77 8.66 -4.66
CA ASP A 39 -30.05 8.34 -5.28
C ASP A 39 -30.95 7.58 -4.29
N GLU A 40 -32.09 7.05 -4.75
CA GLU A 40 -33.06 6.33 -3.90
C GLU A 40 -32.54 4.99 -3.36
N THR A 41 -31.52 4.43 -4.00
CA THR A 41 -30.93 3.11 -3.73
C THR A 41 -29.50 3.19 -3.24
N THR A 42 -28.94 4.39 -3.09
CA THR A 42 -27.54 4.60 -2.74
C THR A 42 -27.38 5.64 -1.63
N LEU A 43 -26.80 5.22 -0.52
CA LEU A 43 -26.48 6.05 0.64
C LEU A 43 -24.96 6.04 0.87
N VAL A 44 -24.36 7.21 0.93
CA VAL A 44 -22.95 7.41 1.28
C VAL A 44 -22.86 7.88 2.72
N MET A 45 -22.03 7.20 3.51
CA MET A 45 -21.74 7.53 4.90
C MET A 45 -20.25 7.83 5.06
N THR A 46 -19.92 9.01 5.57
CA THR A 46 -18.54 9.39 5.92
C THR A 46 -18.35 9.27 7.43
N LEU A 47 -17.36 8.50 7.84
CA LEU A 47 -16.97 8.30 9.23
C LEU A 47 -15.60 8.92 9.43
N GLU A 48 -15.48 9.76 10.45
CA GLU A 48 -14.20 10.23 10.94
C GLU A 48 -13.75 9.28 12.04
N SER A 49 -12.82 8.42 11.67
CA SER A 49 -12.24 7.38 12.50
C SER A 49 -10.98 7.92 13.19
N GLY A 50 -10.87 7.70 14.49
CA GLY A 50 -9.60 7.90 15.20
C GLY A 50 -8.59 6.80 14.84
N ILE A 51 -7.32 7.00 15.19
CA ILE A 51 -6.29 5.96 15.05
C ILE A 51 -6.71 4.74 15.89
N GLY A 52 -7.02 3.60 15.24
CA GLY A 52 -7.27 2.32 15.89
C GLY A 52 -8.64 1.67 15.65
N THR A 53 -9.57 2.30 14.94
CA THR A 53 -10.78 1.63 14.45
C THR A 53 -10.48 0.92 13.13
N SER A 54 -10.69 -0.39 13.06
CA SER A 54 -10.48 -1.13 11.81
C SER A 54 -11.64 -0.86 10.85
N PHE A 55 -11.34 -0.20 9.72
CA PHE A 55 -12.20 -0.09 8.55
C PHE A 55 -12.98 -1.39 8.27
N LEU A 56 -12.28 -2.52 8.25
CA LEU A 56 -12.85 -3.84 8.02
C LEU A 56 -13.84 -4.22 9.12
N GLY A 57 -13.57 -3.90 10.38
CA GLY A 57 -14.50 -4.16 11.49
C GLY A 57 -15.85 -3.45 11.32
N HIS A 58 -15.83 -2.18 10.88
CA HIS A 58 -17.07 -1.45 10.59
C HIS A 58 -17.83 -2.05 9.40
N GLY A 59 -17.11 -2.41 8.32
CA GLY A 59 -17.71 -3.04 7.15
C GLY A 59 -18.31 -4.42 7.46
N MET A 60 -17.58 -5.26 8.21
CA MET A 60 -18.06 -6.58 8.65
C MET A 60 -19.31 -6.45 9.52
N GLY A 61 -19.33 -5.55 10.51
CA GLY A 61 -20.51 -5.34 11.35
C GLY A 61 -21.74 -4.88 10.57
N LEU A 62 -21.55 -3.97 9.60
CA LEU A 62 -22.65 -3.57 8.70
C LEU A 62 -23.11 -4.72 7.80
N SER A 63 -22.18 -5.50 7.26
CA SER A 63 -22.46 -6.64 6.39
C SER A 63 -23.22 -7.75 7.11
N ASP A 64 -22.84 -8.04 8.36
CA ASP A 64 -23.48 -9.07 9.20
C ASP A 64 -24.90 -8.65 9.61
N GLU A 65 -25.11 -7.38 9.95
CA GLU A 65 -26.42 -6.85 10.32
C GLU A 65 -27.37 -6.68 9.11
N TYR A 66 -26.83 -6.36 7.92
CA TYR A 66 -27.59 -6.01 6.72
C TYR A 66 -27.08 -6.77 5.49
N PRO A 67 -27.21 -8.11 5.45
CA PRO A 67 -26.69 -8.94 4.35
C PRO A 67 -27.40 -8.68 3.01
N ASP A 68 -28.58 -8.03 3.02
CA ASP A 68 -29.33 -7.61 1.84
C ASP A 68 -28.82 -6.30 1.21
N VAL A 69 -27.82 -5.65 1.82
CA VAL A 69 -27.20 -4.42 1.33
C VAL A 69 -25.80 -4.72 0.81
N SER A 70 -25.49 -4.21 -0.38
CA SER A 70 -24.12 -4.19 -0.90
C SER A 70 -23.37 -3.01 -0.28
N ILE A 71 -22.16 -3.26 0.22
CA ILE A 71 -21.36 -2.27 0.93
C ILE A 71 -20.04 -2.15 0.20
N ARG A 72 -19.68 -0.94 -0.22
CA ARG A 72 -18.32 -0.62 -0.68
C ARG A 72 -17.71 0.36 0.29
N GLY A 73 -16.49 0.07 0.74
CA GLY A 73 -15.78 0.84 1.72
C GLY A 73 -14.44 1.34 1.20
N MET A 74 -14.09 2.56 1.58
CA MET A 74 -12.83 3.21 1.23
C MET A 74 -12.28 3.99 2.43
N GLU A 75 -11.03 3.75 2.80
CA GLU A 75 -10.36 4.44 3.92
C GLU A 75 -9.23 5.34 3.40
N TYR A 76 -9.10 6.54 3.97
CA TYR A 76 -8.08 7.54 3.66
C TYR A 76 -7.33 7.96 4.92
N PHE A 77 -6.01 8.14 4.80
CA PHE A 77 -5.16 8.65 5.87
C PHE A 77 -4.70 10.07 5.54
N ASP A 78 -4.95 11.02 6.46
CA ASP A 78 -4.70 12.47 6.27
C ASP A 78 -3.20 12.85 6.17
N CYS A 79 -2.27 11.88 6.27
CA CYS A 79 -0.84 12.16 6.13
C CYS A 79 -0.13 11.39 5.00
N PHE A 80 -0.67 10.29 4.48
CA PHE A 80 -0.05 9.54 3.39
C PHE A 80 -1.10 8.70 2.67
N ASP A 81 -1.21 8.92 1.36
CA ASP A 81 -2.16 8.36 0.39
C ASP A 81 -2.13 6.81 0.28
N ASN A 82 -2.37 6.08 1.37
CA ASN A 82 -2.51 4.62 1.36
C ASN A 82 -3.99 4.24 1.48
N PRO A 83 -4.81 4.46 0.44
CA PRO A 83 -6.19 4.05 0.50
C PRO A 83 -6.30 2.53 0.64
N ALA A 84 -7.26 2.12 1.45
CA ALA A 84 -7.72 0.74 1.51
C ALA A 84 -9.13 0.67 0.94
N PHE A 85 -9.44 -0.38 0.19
CA PHE A 85 -10.76 -0.65 -0.35
C PHE A 85 -11.25 -2.00 0.11
N ALA A 86 -12.55 -2.12 0.36
CA ALA A 86 -13.19 -3.41 0.52
C ALA A 86 -14.64 -3.37 0.06
N LYS A 87 -15.17 -4.53 -0.31
CA LYS A 87 -16.57 -4.68 -0.71
C LYS A 87 -17.17 -5.90 -0.04
N TRP A 88 -18.39 -5.73 0.45
CA TRP A 88 -19.23 -6.78 0.99
C TRP A 88 -20.50 -6.89 0.18
N GLN A 89 -20.94 -8.12 -0.06
CA GLN A 89 -22.17 -8.40 -0.79
C GLN A 89 -22.77 -9.70 -0.27
N GLY A 90 -24.07 -9.71 0.01
CA GLY A 90 -24.74 -10.91 0.53
C GLY A 90 -24.22 -11.34 1.91
N GLY A 91 -23.75 -10.40 2.73
CA GLY A 91 -23.13 -10.70 4.02
C GLY A 91 -21.66 -11.17 3.95
N GLN A 92 -21.05 -11.27 2.76
CA GLN A 92 -19.69 -11.79 2.60
C GLN A 92 -18.72 -10.73 2.07
N LEU A 93 -17.47 -10.77 2.55
CA LEU A 93 -16.36 -9.99 1.99
C LEU A 93 -16.03 -10.51 0.58
N VAL A 94 -16.30 -9.69 -0.43
CA VAL A 94 -16.04 -9.97 -1.85
C VAL A 94 -14.59 -9.67 -2.21
N TYR A 95 -14.09 -8.51 -1.76
CA TYR A 95 -12.70 -8.11 -1.97
C TYR A 95 -12.22 -7.19 -0.86
N GLU A 96 -10.90 -7.19 -0.66
CA GLU A 96 -10.14 -6.30 0.22
C GLU A 96 -8.80 -6.00 -0.44
N ALA A 97 -8.48 -4.74 -0.65
CA ALA A 97 -7.24 -4.31 -1.27
C ALA A 97 -6.65 -3.16 -0.45
N ASP A 98 -5.42 -3.36 0.00
CA ASP A 98 -4.66 -2.34 0.73
C ASP A 98 -3.56 -1.80 -0.17
N LEU A 99 -3.48 -0.49 -0.33
CA LEU A 99 -2.35 0.12 -1.01
C LEU A 99 -1.11 0.02 -0.13
N ILE A 100 -0.15 -0.80 -0.57
CA ILE A 100 1.20 -0.78 -0.03
C ILE A 100 2.00 0.20 -0.86
N THR A 101 2.16 1.41 -0.33
CA THR A 101 3.08 2.38 -0.91
C THR A 101 4.51 1.95 -0.63
N VAL A 102 5.19 1.53 -1.69
CA VAL A 102 6.61 1.21 -1.66
C VAL A 102 7.46 2.47 -1.89
N PHE A 103 6.94 3.46 -2.62
CA PHE A 103 7.52 4.80 -2.86
C PHE A 103 6.41 5.85 -2.98
N GLY A 104 6.47 6.98 -2.26
CA GLY A 104 5.61 8.16 -2.51
C GLY A 104 6.31 9.13 -3.47
N ILE A 105 5.68 9.94 -4.35
CA ILE A 105 4.41 10.68 -4.29
C ILE A 105 3.87 10.87 -5.74
N LEU A 106 2.57 11.18 -5.86
CA LEU A 106 1.73 11.61 -7.01
C LEU A 106 1.58 10.70 -8.25
N PHE A 107 0.31 10.38 -8.53
CA PHE A 107 -0.18 9.66 -9.71
C PHE A 107 -0.15 10.56 -10.96
N PRO A 108 0.41 10.11 -12.09
CA PRO A 108 0.27 10.82 -13.35
C PRO A 108 -1.09 10.44 -13.95
N THR A 109 -2.15 11.17 -13.59
CA THR A 109 -3.43 11.10 -14.33
C THR A 109 -3.37 11.85 -15.67
N ASP A 110 -2.24 12.50 -15.96
CA ASP A 110 -2.02 13.31 -17.16
C ASP A 110 -0.64 13.03 -17.77
N VAL A 111 -0.64 12.42 -18.96
CA VAL A 111 0.57 12.10 -19.73
C VAL A 111 1.27 13.32 -20.31
N THR A 112 0.63 14.49 -20.28
CA THR A 112 1.17 15.74 -20.86
C THR A 112 1.93 16.59 -19.85
N LYS A 113 1.89 16.24 -18.56
CA LYS A 113 2.57 16.97 -17.49
C LYS A 113 3.88 16.29 -17.11
N ASP A 114 4.92 17.09 -16.99
CA ASP A 114 6.18 16.67 -16.39
C ASP A 114 5.97 16.62 -14.87
N TRP A 115 5.80 15.42 -14.32
CA TRP A 115 5.57 15.21 -12.90
C TRP A 115 6.91 14.99 -12.19
N PRO A 116 7.40 15.95 -11.38
CA PRO A 116 8.53 15.70 -10.51
C PRO A 116 8.15 14.66 -9.46
N GLY A 117 8.54 13.41 -9.72
CA GLY A 117 8.19 12.25 -8.88
C GLY A 117 7.03 11.45 -9.46
N CYS A 118 7.31 10.54 -10.38
CA CYS A 118 6.36 9.46 -10.67
C CYS A 118 6.64 8.33 -9.68
N SER A 119 5.62 7.89 -8.94
CA SER A 119 5.70 6.76 -7.99
C SER A 119 5.16 5.49 -8.62
N ALA A 120 5.51 4.33 -8.04
CA ALA A 120 4.80 3.09 -8.30
C ALA A 120 4.17 2.62 -6.99
N SER A 121 2.86 2.53 -7.01
CA SER A 121 2.05 2.08 -5.90
C SER A 121 1.65 0.63 -6.17
N PHE A 122 1.77 -0.23 -5.16
CA PHE A 122 1.47 -1.64 -5.29
C PHE A 122 0.35 -2.02 -4.35
N TRP A 123 -0.51 -2.92 -4.81
CA TRP A 123 -1.64 -3.38 -4.01
C TRP A 123 -1.35 -4.75 -3.43
N HIS A 124 -1.75 -4.93 -2.18
CA HIS A 124 -1.76 -6.20 -1.48
C HIS A 124 -3.21 -6.62 -1.24
N ARG A 125 -3.41 -7.95 -1.19
CA ARG A 125 -4.70 -8.65 -1.00
C ARG A 125 -5.73 -8.52 -2.13
N SER A 126 -6.52 -9.60 -2.19
CA SER A 126 -7.73 -9.91 -2.99
C SER A 126 -7.64 -10.33 -4.47
N PRO A 127 -8.26 -11.49 -4.80
CA PRO A 127 -8.76 -11.83 -6.14
C PRO A 127 -10.23 -11.37 -6.26
N PRO A 128 -10.51 -10.07 -6.54
CA PRO A 128 -10.43 -9.50 -7.89
C PRO A 128 -9.98 -8.02 -7.87
N LEU A 129 -8.70 -7.79 -7.64
CA LEU A 129 -8.13 -6.45 -7.50
C LEU A 129 -8.44 -5.48 -8.66
N ALA A 130 -8.47 -5.96 -9.90
CA ALA A 130 -8.84 -5.15 -11.06
C ALA A 130 -10.25 -4.54 -10.94
N THR A 131 -11.22 -5.31 -10.43
CA THR A 131 -12.57 -4.82 -10.16
C THR A 131 -12.57 -3.80 -9.02
N ALA A 132 -11.83 -4.06 -7.94
CA ALA A 132 -11.71 -3.13 -6.82
C ALA A 132 -11.14 -1.77 -7.26
N ILE A 133 -10.08 -1.79 -8.09
CA ILE A 133 -9.44 -0.57 -8.58
C ILE A 133 -10.32 0.13 -9.61
N ALA A 134 -10.98 -0.58 -10.52
CA ALA A 134 -11.92 0.04 -11.45
C ALA A 134 -13.09 0.75 -10.74
N GLU A 135 -13.60 0.16 -9.65
CA GLU A 135 -14.71 0.71 -8.86
C GLU A 135 -14.31 1.92 -8.00
N ASN A 136 -13.07 2.00 -7.50
CA ASN A 136 -12.64 3.02 -6.53
C ASN A 136 -11.61 4.02 -7.07
N CYS A 137 -10.82 3.63 -8.08
CA CYS A 137 -9.74 4.40 -8.69
C CYS A 137 -9.67 4.15 -10.21
N PRO A 138 -10.71 4.54 -10.98
CA PRO A 138 -10.84 4.19 -12.40
C PRO A 138 -9.73 4.74 -13.31
N HIS A 139 -8.97 5.73 -12.83
CA HIS A 139 -7.84 6.34 -13.55
C HIS A 139 -6.47 5.78 -13.14
N PHE A 140 -6.43 4.82 -12.22
CA PHE A 140 -5.18 4.18 -11.81
C PHE A 140 -4.67 3.27 -12.93
N ASP A 141 -3.49 3.59 -13.48
CA ASP A 141 -2.82 2.77 -14.48
C ASP A 141 -1.30 2.99 -14.42
N LEU A 142 -0.52 1.91 -14.32
CA LEU A 142 0.94 1.94 -14.40
C LEU A 142 1.47 1.98 -15.83
N MET A 143 0.65 1.67 -16.84
CA MET A 143 1.08 1.58 -18.24
C MET A 143 1.69 2.89 -18.79
N PRO A 144 1.20 4.10 -18.43
CA PRO A 144 1.84 5.36 -18.83
C PRO A 144 3.31 5.47 -18.41
N LEU A 145 3.72 4.82 -17.31
CA LEU A 145 5.09 4.87 -16.82
C LEU A 145 6.10 4.28 -17.83
N ARG A 146 5.65 3.46 -18.79
CA ARG A 146 6.51 2.89 -19.86
C ARG A 146 7.14 3.95 -20.76
N GLN A 147 6.56 5.14 -20.82
CA GLN A 147 7.08 6.23 -21.64
C GLN A 147 8.24 6.97 -20.95
N LEU A 148 8.43 6.73 -19.65
CA LEU A 148 9.47 7.39 -18.88
C LEU A 148 10.83 6.77 -19.19
N ALA A 149 11.84 7.62 -19.38
CA ALA A 149 13.22 7.18 -19.45
C ALA A 149 13.66 6.60 -18.10
N GLY A 150 14.41 5.51 -18.14
CA GLY A 150 15.09 4.97 -16.97
C GLY A 150 16.49 4.49 -17.30
N PRO A 151 17.11 3.71 -16.40
CA PRO A 151 18.55 3.47 -16.43
C PRO A 151 18.96 2.55 -17.57
N ILE A 152 18.01 1.76 -18.06
CA ILE A 152 18.10 0.90 -19.23
C ILE A 152 16.74 0.88 -19.95
N PRO A 153 16.68 0.53 -21.24
CA PRO A 153 15.43 0.48 -21.98
C PRO A 153 14.36 -0.39 -21.31
N GLY A 154 13.13 0.13 -21.23
CA GLY A 154 11.98 -0.58 -20.66
C GLY A 154 11.89 -0.59 -19.13
N TRP A 155 12.90 -0.05 -18.43
CA TRP A 155 12.87 0.12 -16.98
C TRP A 155 12.68 1.58 -16.61
N VAL A 156 11.99 1.79 -15.50
CA VAL A 156 11.77 3.08 -14.85
C VAL A 156 12.55 3.08 -13.54
N GLU A 157 13.37 4.11 -13.29
CA GLU A 157 14.08 4.28 -12.01
C GLU A 157 13.52 5.47 -11.25
N ARG A 158 13.26 5.28 -9.95
CA ARG A 158 12.81 6.33 -9.03
C ARG A 158 13.44 6.16 -7.67
N THR A 159 13.70 7.25 -6.97
CA THR A 159 14.30 7.24 -5.63
C THR A 159 13.69 8.32 -4.77
N ASP A 160 13.49 8.01 -3.49
CA ASP A 160 13.07 8.96 -2.45
C ASP A 160 14.28 9.48 -1.63
N GLY A 161 15.50 9.17 -2.07
CA GLY A 161 16.75 9.47 -1.36
C GLY A 161 17.19 8.39 -0.36
N PHE A 162 16.31 7.47 0.03
CA PHE A 162 16.62 6.36 0.94
C PHE A 162 16.63 5.00 0.23
N ALA A 163 15.59 4.74 -0.55
CA ALA A 163 15.43 3.58 -1.39
C ALA A 163 15.42 3.97 -2.88
N THR A 164 15.65 3.02 -3.76
CA THR A 164 15.53 3.17 -5.21
C THR A 164 14.65 2.06 -5.77
N LEU A 165 13.60 2.42 -6.50
CA LEU A 165 12.78 1.53 -7.28
C LEU A 165 13.34 1.40 -8.68
N PHE A 166 13.43 0.17 -9.16
CA PHE A 166 13.52 -0.14 -10.57
C PHE A 166 12.24 -0.89 -10.95
N LEU A 167 11.40 -0.31 -11.79
CA LEU A 167 10.15 -0.92 -12.24
C LEU A 167 10.23 -1.20 -13.73
N ARG A 168 9.92 -2.43 -14.11
CA ARG A 168 9.56 -2.82 -15.47
C ARG A 168 8.05 -3.03 -15.49
N PRO A 169 7.26 -2.11 -16.07
CA PRO A 169 5.82 -2.30 -16.20
C PRO A 169 5.48 -3.56 -17.01
N PRO A 170 4.23 -4.05 -16.94
CA PRO A 170 3.79 -5.20 -17.72
C PRO A 170 4.01 -5.03 -19.22
N SER A 171 4.28 -6.14 -19.91
CA SER A 171 4.55 -6.14 -21.35
C SER A 171 3.32 -5.77 -22.19
N THR A 172 2.12 -6.07 -21.71
CA THR A 172 0.83 -5.63 -22.24
C THR A 172 -0.11 -5.26 -21.10
N PRO A 173 -1.21 -4.51 -21.35
CA PRO A 173 -2.17 -4.15 -20.29
C PRO A 173 -2.76 -5.35 -19.53
N ASP A 174 -2.90 -6.50 -20.20
CA ASP A 174 -3.49 -7.70 -19.61
C ASP A 174 -2.44 -8.67 -19.04
N ALA A 175 -1.15 -8.35 -19.18
CA ALA A 175 -0.08 -9.20 -18.67
C ALA A 175 0.13 -8.99 -17.17
N GLN A 176 0.56 -10.07 -16.50
CA GLN A 176 1.01 -10.08 -15.11
C GLN A 176 2.48 -10.47 -15.06
N ASP A 177 3.32 -9.81 -15.86
CA ASP A 177 4.74 -10.12 -16.04
C ASP A 177 5.67 -8.96 -15.67
N GLY A 178 5.10 -7.88 -15.11
CA GLY A 178 5.87 -6.76 -14.61
C GLY A 178 6.76 -7.17 -13.43
N ILE A 179 7.89 -6.46 -13.29
CA ILE A 179 8.93 -6.74 -12.29
C ILE A 179 9.34 -5.44 -11.60
N GLY A 180 9.48 -5.48 -10.27
CA GLY A 180 9.97 -4.37 -9.47
C GLY A 180 11.16 -4.78 -8.62
N VAL A 181 12.18 -3.94 -8.52
CA VAL A 181 13.30 -4.12 -7.60
C VAL A 181 13.39 -2.90 -6.71
N ILE A 182 13.24 -3.11 -5.41
CA ILE A 182 13.46 -2.09 -4.39
C ILE A 182 14.87 -2.30 -3.85
N LEU A 183 15.72 -1.29 -3.96
CA LEU A 183 17.09 -1.30 -3.47
C LEU A 183 17.25 -0.23 -2.38
N CYS A 184 17.64 -0.65 -1.18
CA CYS A 184 18.01 0.24 -0.09
C CYS A 184 19.52 0.02 0.19
N PRO A 185 20.41 0.64 -0.59
CA PRO A 185 21.82 0.27 -0.61
C PRO A 185 22.54 0.68 0.69
N GLU A 186 22.03 1.69 1.39
CA GLU A 186 22.59 2.18 2.67
C GLU A 186 22.44 1.16 3.80
N ILE A 187 21.29 0.50 3.88
CA ILE A 187 21.00 -0.56 4.86
C ILE A 187 21.23 -1.97 4.32
N GLY A 188 21.64 -2.08 3.06
CA GLY A 188 21.94 -3.34 2.40
C GLY A 188 20.72 -4.25 2.22
N ARG A 189 19.53 -3.68 2.04
CA ARG A 189 18.29 -4.41 1.79
C ARG A 189 17.93 -4.34 0.31
N SER A 190 17.37 -5.42 -0.21
CA SER A 190 16.81 -5.47 -1.56
C SER A 190 15.63 -6.42 -1.62
N THR A 191 14.60 -6.04 -2.38
CA THR A 191 13.34 -6.78 -2.50
C THR A 191 12.96 -6.87 -3.97
N LEU A 192 12.56 -8.06 -4.40
CA LEU A 192 12.06 -8.33 -5.74
C LEU A 192 10.54 -8.48 -5.67
N LEU A 193 9.85 -7.75 -6.52
CA LEU A 193 8.42 -7.80 -6.80
C LEU A 193 8.24 -8.47 -8.16
N THR A 194 7.37 -9.47 -8.26
CA THR A 194 7.11 -10.22 -9.49
C THR A 194 5.62 -10.44 -9.67
N GLY A 195 5.21 -10.57 -10.93
CA GLY A 195 3.81 -10.73 -11.28
C GLY A 195 3.05 -9.42 -11.15
N ILE A 196 3.71 -8.29 -11.50
CA ILE A 196 3.09 -6.98 -11.45
C ILE A 196 2.14 -6.86 -12.63
N ASP A 197 0.89 -6.44 -12.38
CA ASP A 197 -0.08 -6.12 -13.43
C ASP A 197 -0.18 -4.60 -13.67
N ARG A 198 -1.03 -4.19 -14.63
CA ARG A 198 -1.22 -2.76 -14.97
C ARG A 198 -1.73 -1.91 -13.81
N PHE A 199 -2.37 -2.53 -12.83
CA PHE A 199 -2.92 -1.86 -11.67
C PHE A 199 -1.97 -1.94 -10.46
N GLY A 200 -0.77 -2.51 -10.60
CA GLY A 200 0.18 -2.64 -9.50
C GLY A 200 -0.14 -3.79 -8.55
N ALA A 201 -1.01 -4.73 -8.92
CA ALA A 201 -1.16 -5.99 -8.19
C ALA A 201 0.18 -6.72 -8.17
N VAL A 202 0.63 -7.20 -7.01
CA VAL A 202 1.87 -7.98 -6.92
C VAL A 202 1.54 -9.41 -6.51
N THR A 203 1.80 -10.36 -7.41
CA THR A 203 1.62 -11.79 -7.10
C THR A 203 2.58 -12.26 -6.01
N ARG A 204 3.85 -11.80 -6.06
CA ARG A 204 4.88 -12.17 -5.07
C ARG A 204 5.86 -11.03 -4.82
N PHE A 205 6.10 -10.75 -3.55
CA PHE A 205 7.24 -9.95 -3.10
C PHE A 205 8.17 -10.81 -2.25
N ARG A 206 9.48 -10.71 -2.47
CA ARG A 206 10.48 -11.45 -1.70
C ARG A 206 11.70 -10.59 -1.43
N ARG A 207 12.10 -10.51 -0.17
CA ARG A 207 13.43 -9.99 0.17
C ARG A 207 14.48 -10.97 -0.32
N GLN A 208 15.43 -10.48 -1.11
CA GLN A 208 16.47 -11.30 -1.71
C GLN A 208 17.81 -10.58 -1.63
N SER A 209 18.90 -11.33 -1.66
CA SER A 209 20.22 -10.73 -1.75
C SER A 209 20.43 -10.06 -3.11
N TYR A 210 21.28 -9.04 -3.13
CA TYR A 210 21.69 -8.37 -4.37
C TYR A 210 22.11 -9.36 -5.48
N GLY A 211 22.89 -10.39 -5.13
CA GLY A 211 23.37 -11.38 -6.11
C GLY A 211 22.25 -12.20 -6.74
N GLN A 212 21.23 -12.56 -5.95
CA GLN A 212 20.07 -13.30 -6.44
C GLN A 212 19.20 -12.44 -7.38
N ILE A 213 19.04 -11.16 -7.06
CA ILE A 213 18.30 -10.22 -7.92
C ILE A 213 19.07 -9.97 -9.22
N SER A 214 20.39 -9.76 -9.15
CA SER A 214 21.21 -9.61 -10.35
C SER A 214 21.22 -10.85 -11.25
N ALA A 215 21.02 -12.05 -10.68
CA ALA A 215 20.89 -13.27 -11.47
C ALA A 215 19.53 -13.39 -12.17
N GLN A 216 18.45 -12.89 -11.54
CA GLN A 216 17.09 -12.89 -12.10
C GLN A 216 16.83 -11.73 -13.07
N CYS A 217 17.53 -10.62 -12.89
CA CYS A 217 17.48 -9.43 -13.74
C CYS A 217 18.90 -9.06 -14.20
N PRO A 218 19.53 -9.88 -15.08
CA PRO A 218 20.89 -9.64 -15.55
C PRO A 218 21.06 -8.26 -16.22
N GLU A 219 20.00 -7.75 -16.86
CA GLU A 219 19.98 -6.43 -17.48
C GLU A 219 20.21 -5.29 -16.49
N LEU A 220 19.76 -5.45 -15.23
CA LEU A 220 19.95 -4.46 -14.17
C LEU A 220 21.26 -4.64 -13.40
N CYS A 221 22.02 -5.70 -13.64
CA CYS A 221 23.19 -6.05 -12.84
C CYS A 221 24.23 -4.91 -12.76
N ALA A 222 24.52 -4.23 -13.88
CA ALA A 222 25.44 -3.10 -13.91
C ALA A 222 24.91 -1.91 -13.07
N VAL A 223 23.64 -1.53 -13.30
CA VAL A 223 22.98 -0.42 -12.61
C VAL A 223 22.95 -0.65 -11.09
N LEU A 224 22.49 -1.84 -10.67
CA LEU A 224 22.41 -2.20 -9.26
C LEU A 224 23.80 -2.22 -8.61
N ARG A 225 24.83 -2.68 -9.33
CA ARG A 225 26.22 -2.70 -8.85
C ARG A 225 26.72 -1.29 -8.57
N ASP A 226 26.50 -0.37 -9.49
CA ASP A 226 26.99 1.00 -9.38
C ASP A 226 26.30 1.72 -8.22
N ARG A 227 24.98 1.56 -8.07
CA ARG A 227 24.22 2.06 -6.92
C ARG A 227 24.70 1.46 -5.60
N TRP A 228 24.98 0.16 -5.58
CA TRP A 228 25.49 -0.54 -4.39
C TRP A 228 26.89 -0.07 -3.97
N LYS A 229 27.75 0.25 -4.94
CA LYS A 229 29.11 0.78 -4.72
C LYS A 229 29.08 2.23 -4.25
N ALA A 230 28.24 3.07 -4.87
CA ALA A 230 28.11 4.48 -4.49
C ALA A 230 27.76 4.67 -3.00
N SER A 231 26.98 3.75 -2.43
CA SER A 231 26.59 3.81 -1.01
C SER A 231 27.50 3.02 -0.05
N GLU A 232 28.64 2.50 -0.51
CA GLU A 232 29.51 1.66 0.32
C GLU A 232 29.98 2.35 1.60
N LYS A 233 30.41 3.61 1.51
CA LYS A 233 30.88 4.38 2.66
C LYS A 233 29.76 4.58 3.69
N LYS A 234 28.56 4.93 3.23
CA LYS A 234 27.37 5.07 4.08
C LYS A 234 27.00 3.75 4.76
N ARG A 235 27.01 2.65 4.00
CA ARG A 235 26.72 1.30 4.52
C ARG A 235 27.73 0.82 5.56
N ARG A 236 29.02 1.13 5.38
CA ARG A 236 30.06 0.82 6.38
C ARG A 236 29.80 1.59 7.68
N LYS A 237 29.47 2.88 7.58
CA LYS A 237 29.11 3.73 8.73
C LYS A 237 27.87 3.20 9.46
N ALA A 238 26.78 2.92 8.74
CA ALA A 238 25.55 2.39 9.31
C ALA A 238 25.77 1.04 10.03
N ARG A 239 26.59 0.14 9.46
CA ARG A 239 26.99 -1.11 10.12
C ARG A 239 27.77 -0.88 11.42
N GLN A 240 28.64 0.12 11.44
CA GLN A 240 29.40 0.48 12.64
C GLN A 240 28.47 1.05 13.72
N GLU A 241 27.58 1.98 13.35
CA GLU A 241 26.57 2.56 14.23
C GLU A 241 25.65 1.47 14.80
N GLN A 242 25.17 0.53 13.98
CA GLN A 242 24.34 -0.59 14.42
C GLN A 242 25.09 -1.53 15.38
N LYS A 243 26.39 -1.80 15.14
CA LYS A 243 27.21 -2.57 16.08
C LYS A 243 27.35 -1.86 17.43
N VAL A 244 27.56 -0.54 17.44
CA VAL A 244 27.62 0.25 18.66
C VAL A 244 26.28 0.24 19.39
N LEU A 245 25.17 0.43 18.66
CA LEU A 245 23.82 0.38 19.22
C LEU A 245 23.52 -0.97 19.86
N ARG A 246 23.81 -2.09 19.17
CA ARG A 246 23.63 -3.45 19.69
C ARG A 246 24.46 -3.70 20.96
N ARG A 247 25.68 -3.17 21.03
CA ARG A 247 26.53 -3.27 22.23
C ARG A 247 25.94 -2.47 23.39
N ARG A 248 25.42 -1.27 23.13
CA ARG A 248 24.76 -0.43 24.14
C ARG A 248 23.48 -1.08 24.64
N LEU A 249 22.66 -1.62 23.75
CA LEU A 249 21.43 -2.34 24.10
C LEU A 249 21.75 -3.58 24.95
N LYS A 250 22.70 -4.42 24.54
CA LYS A 250 23.13 -5.58 25.35
C LYS A 250 23.66 -5.19 26.72
N LYS A 251 24.43 -4.09 26.80
CA LYS A 251 24.94 -3.58 28.07
C LYS A 251 23.79 -3.07 28.96
N ALA A 252 22.83 -2.34 28.38
CA ALA A 252 21.65 -1.86 29.09
C ALA A 252 20.72 -3.02 29.55
N GLU A 253 20.59 -4.09 28.76
CA GLU A 253 19.87 -5.31 29.13
C GLU A 253 20.57 -6.05 30.29
N GLN A 254 21.90 -6.15 30.25
CA GLN A 254 22.69 -6.75 31.33
C GLN A 254 22.68 -5.90 32.61
N GLU A 255 22.66 -4.58 32.50
CA GLU A 255 22.56 -3.66 33.64
C GLU A 255 21.14 -3.58 34.21
N ARG A 256 20.12 -4.00 33.46
CA ARG A 256 18.70 -4.02 33.89
C ARG A 256 18.24 -5.29 34.61
N GLY A 257 19.13 -6.26 34.83
CA GLY A 257 18.94 -7.49 35.63
C GLY A 257 17.49 -7.91 35.94
N ASP A 258 17.05 -9.01 35.33
CA ASP A 258 15.86 -9.79 35.74
C ASP A 258 14.59 -8.98 36.04
N ASN A 259 13.90 -8.53 34.99
CA ASN A 259 12.46 -8.75 34.81
C ASN A 259 11.94 -8.12 33.51
N VAL A 260 11.40 -8.99 32.65
CA VAL A 260 10.26 -8.75 31.75
C VAL A 260 10.51 -8.01 30.42
N PHE A 261 10.14 -8.72 29.34
CA PHE A 261 10.09 -8.43 27.89
C PHE A 261 11.41 -8.41 27.09
N SER A 262 11.69 -9.56 26.45
CA SER A 262 12.49 -9.59 25.22
C SER A 262 11.70 -8.91 24.10
N PHE A 263 12.07 -7.68 23.76
CA PHE A 263 11.73 -7.09 22.45
C PHE A 263 12.58 -7.79 21.39
N LEU A 264 12.21 -9.04 21.10
CA LEU A 264 12.62 -9.74 19.89
C LEU A 264 12.14 -8.94 18.68
N ASP A 265 13.00 -8.89 17.66
CA ASP A 265 12.73 -8.43 16.31
C ASP A 265 11.27 -8.68 15.89
N THR A 266 10.45 -7.64 15.93
CA THR A 266 9.38 -7.49 14.95
C THR A 266 9.91 -6.52 13.91
N ASP A 267 10.54 -7.05 12.87
CA ASP A 267 10.54 -6.42 11.55
C ASP A 267 9.05 -6.12 11.26
N THR A 268 8.62 -4.88 11.46
CA THR A 268 7.22 -4.44 11.30
C THR A 268 6.75 -4.40 9.83
N TRP A 269 7.40 -5.19 8.97
CA TRP A 269 7.07 -5.36 7.56
C TRP A 269 7.19 -6.82 7.11
N VAL A 270 6.94 -7.76 8.01
CA VAL A 270 6.62 -9.15 7.67
C VAL A 270 5.15 -9.38 8.02
N MET A 271 4.28 -9.02 7.08
CA MET A 271 3.02 -9.69 6.79
C MET A 271 2.88 -9.71 5.26
#